data_AF-A0A2D5UYB6-F1
#
_entry.id   AF-A0A2D5UYB6-F1
#
_cell.length_a   1.000
_cell.length_b   1.000
_cell.length_c   1.000
_cell.angle_alpha   90.00
_cell.angle_beta   90.00
_cell.angle_gamma   90.00
#
_symmetry.space_group_name_H-M   'P 1'
#
loop_
_entity.id
_entity.type
_entity.pdbx_description
1 polymer ?
#
loop_
_entity_poly.entity_id
_entity_poly.type
_entity_poly.pdbx_seq_one_letter_code
_entity_poly.pdbx_strand_id
1 'polypeptide(L)'
;MFEGKQYLLTIPVPRNVADEMNRLIYAIAEKSEEDPSKITSKTQIRPEFHVTLGVFHPHAFETNRGLFKKLIKYLHTNKDQYRSLKHMFRGRCIISGIGFHGGSKTNLIECAVVWATVVSNEVHEIRERIHNLLGFAGIDNEHFNFTDPHITLITKKGDLHGIPKPAMLHLNAFLDENHITFDFTTVNFEKEMGRVVCAFGDAGIDGKPSDKFTKFVKKMRKKMSKDPVYNWGNLFRHPTYRAEALKIKELVMSEGIGSLFKNYGKDQALEIKKLIT
;
A
#
# COMPACT_ATOMS: atom_id res chain seq x y z
N MET A 1 3.52 17.63 -4.88
CA MET A 1 2.50 16.78 -4.23
C MET A 1 1.20 17.09 -4.97
N PHE A 2 0.67 16.16 -5.76
CA PHE A 2 -0.43 16.47 -6.70
C PHE A 2 -1.79 16.04 -6.10
N GLU A 3 -2.61 16.99 -5.67
CA GLU A 3 -3.91 16.78 -5.00
C GLU A 3 -5.10 16.64 -5.98
N GLY A 4 -4.91 15.95 -7.12
CA GLY A 4 -5.97 15.76 -8.11
C GLY A 4 -6.30 14.29 -8.40
N LYS A 5 -7.48 14.05 -8.99
CA LYS A 5 -8.00 12.73 -9.39
C LYS A 5 -7.14 12.11 -10.49
N GLN A 6 -6.12 11.36 -10.12
CA GLN A 6 -5.22 10.69 -11.05
C GLN A 6 -5.88 9.47 -11.70
N TYR A 7 -5.44 9.17 -12.91
CA TYR A 7 -5.71 7.90 -13.58
C TYR A 7 -4.42 7.10 -13.67
N LEU A 8 -4.53 5.78 -13.59
CA LEU A 8 -3.39 4.87 -13.52
C LEU A 8 -3.53 3.81 -14.61
N LEU A 9 -2.41 3.49 -15.25
CA LEU A 9 -2.27 2.26 -16.03
C LEU A 9 -1.70 1.18 -15.11
N THR A 10 -2.39 0.07 -14.95
CA THR A 10 -2.04 -0.93 -13.94
C THR A 10 -2.11 -2.36 -14.48
N ILE A 11 -1.32 -3.27 -13.92
CA ILE A 11 -1.51 -4.72 -14.07
C ILE A 11 -2.05 -5.24 -12.74
N PRO A 12 -3.26 -5.82 -12.67
CA PRO A 12 -3.77 -6.38 -11.44
C PRO A 12 -2.92 -7.59 -11.01
N VAL A 13 -2.58 -7.65 -9.73
CA VAL A 13 -1.78 -8.77 -9.20
C VAL A 13 -2.69 -9.99 -8.96
N PRO A 14 -2.33 -11.20 -9.43
CA PRO A 14 -3.11 -12.40 -9.15
C PRO A 14 -3.24 -12.68 -7.66
N ARG A 15 -4.37 -13.26 -7.25
CA ARG A 15 -4.73 -13.46 -5.83
C ARG A 15 -3.65 -14.18 -5.00
N ASN A 16 -3.01 -15.20 -5.57
CA ASN A 16 -1.92 -15.93 -4.89
C ASN A 16 -0.72 -15.03 -4.63
N VAL A 17 -0.35 -14.17 -5.58
CA VAL A 17 0.76 -13.21 -5.40
C VAL A 17 0.35 -12.06 -4.48
N ALA A 18 -0.91 -11.62 -4.52
CA ALA A 18 -1.44 -10.65 -3.56
C ALA A 18 -1.34 -11.19 -2.11
N ASP A 19 -1.56 -12.49 -1.91
CA ASP A 19 -1.35 -13.14 -0.61
C ASP A 19 0.14 -13.13 -0.20
N GLU A 20 1.08 -13.32 -1.12
CA GLU A 20 2.53 -13.19 -0.86
C GLU A 20 2.95 -11.73 -0.56
N MET A 21 2.40 -10.74 -1.27
CA MET A 21 2.66 -9.32 -1.00
C MET A 21 2.26 -8.93 0.42
N ASN A 22 1.18 -9.53 0.93
CA ASN A 22 0.78 -9.35 2.31
C ASN A 22 1.80 -9.97 3.28
N ARG A 23 2.27 -11.20 3.04
CA ARG A 23 3.33 -11.82 3.86
C ARG A 23 4.60 -10.98 3.89
N LEU A 24 4.95 -10.40 2.75
CA LEU A 24 6.09 -9.51 2.61
C LEU A 24 5.94 -8.24 3.46
N ILE A 25 4.76 -7.61 3.48
CA ILE A 25 4.49 -6.46 4.37
C ILE A 25 4.71 -6.84 5.84
N TYR A 26 4.33 -8.06 6.24
CA TYR A 26 4.57 -8.54 7.61
C TYR A 26 6.04 -8.76 7.89
N ALA A 27 6.77 -9.44 7.01
CA ALA A 27 8.21 -9.63 7.19
C ALA A 27 8.97 -8.29 7.27
N ILE A 28 8.54 -7.29 6.49
CA ILE A 28 9.07 -5.91 6.57
C ILE A 28 8.78 -5.30 7.95
N ALA A 29 7.58 -5.52 8.49
CA ALA A 29 7.20 -5.04 9.81
C ALA A 29 8.02 -5.69 10.92
N GLU A 30 8.18 -7.01 10.89
CA GLU A 30 8.92 -7.79 11.89
C GLU A 30 10.42 -7.45 11.91
N LYS A 31 10.99 -7.08 10.76
CA LYS A 31 12.40 -6.66 10.65
C LYS A 31 12.67 -5.21 11.02
N SER A 32 11.65 -4.37 11.07
CA SER A 32 11.83 -3.00 11.54
C SER A 32 11.93 -3.07 13.06
N GLU A 33 13.02 -2.56 13.66
CA GLU A 33 13.30 -2.63 15.11
C GLU A 33 12.28 -1.87 16.00
N GLU A 34 11.19 -1.36 15.41
CA GLU A 34 10.09 -0.71 16.09
C GLU A 34 8.90 -1.64 16.28
N ASP A 35 8.08 -1.34 17.30
CA ASP A 35 6.83 -2.04 17.54
C ASP A 35 5.94 -2.05 16.27
N PRO A 36 5.60 -3.24 15.72
CA PRO A 36 4.69 -3.39 14.59
C PRO A 36 3.31 -2.73 14.81
N SER A 37 2.95 -2.39 16.05
CA SER A 37 1.77 -1.57 16.40
C SER A 37 1.80 -0.14 15.79
N LYS A 38 2.99 0.36 15.42
CA LYS A 38 3.18 1.63 14.68
C LYS A 38 2.82 1.55 13.19
N ILE A 39 2.52 0.35 12.65
CA ILE A 39 1.65 0.24 11.46
C ILE A 39 0.24 0.63 11.91
N THR A 40 0.08 1.94 12.08
CA THR A 40 -1.14 2.55 12.62
C THR A 40 -2.26 2.53 11.58
N SER A 41 -3.47 2.92 11.98
CA SER A 41 -4.57 3.26 11.08
C SER A 41 -4.24 4.34 10.04
N LYS A 42 -3.07 5.01 10.13
CA LYS A 42 -2.55 5.97 9.14
C LYS A 42 -1.71 5.32 8.03
N THR A 43 -1.27 4.08 8.22
CA THR A 43 -0.57 3.32 7.19
C THR A 43 -1.62 2.64 6.31
N GLN A 44 -1.79 3.11 5.08
CA GLN A 44 -2.74 2.51 4.14
C GLN A 44 -2.11 1.26 3.52
N ILE A 45 -2.46 0.08 4.04
CA ILE A 45 -2.33 -1.17 3.28
C ILE A 45 -3.48 -1.17 2.28
N ARG A 46 -3.16 -1.15 0.99
CA ARG A 46 -4.18 -1.11 -0.06
C ARG A 46 -4.97 -2.43 -0.05
N PRO A 47 -6.30 -2.38 -0.26
CA PRO A 47 -7.12 -3.59 -0.36
C PRO A 47 -6.82 -4.41 -1.63
N GLU A 48 -6.14 -3.80 -2.59
CA GLU A 48 -5.86 -4.34 -3.92
C GLU A 48 -4.41 -4.03 -4.29
N PHE A 49 -3.69 -5.03 -4.81
CA PHE A 49 -2.35 -4.86 -5.34
C PHE A 49 -2.37 -4.81 -6.85
N HIS A 50 -1.61 -3.86 -7.39
CA HIS A 50 -1.38 -3.73 -8.82
C HIS A 50 0.07 -3.33 -9.08
N VAL A 51 0.57 -3.67 -10.27
CA VAL A 51 1.80 -3.08 -10.81
C VAL A 51 1.44 -1.78 -11.48
N THR A 52 1.93 -0.65 -10.99
CA THR A 52 1.71 0.64 -11.64
C THR A 52 2.65 0.76 -12.84
N LEU A 53 2.08 0.92 -14.04
CA LEU A 53 2.83 1.09 -15.28
C LEU A 53 3.03 2.57 -15.63
N GLY A 54 2.06 3.43 -15.30
CA GLY A 54 2.11 4.85 -15.62
C GLY A 54 0.98 5.62 -14.94
N VAL A 55 1.15 6.94 -14.86
CA VAL A 55 0.21 7.86 -14.24
C VAL A 55 -0.17 8.93 -15.25
N PHE A 56 -1.47 9.17 -15.36
CA PHE A 56 -2.02 10.23 -16.18
C PHE A 56 -2.45 11.38 -15.27
N HIS A 57 -1.94 12.58 -15.56
CA HIS A 57 -2.17 13.74 -14.71
C HIS A 57 -3.55 14.35 -14.94
N PRO A 58 -4.23 14.86 -13.89
CA PRO A 58 -5.58 15.41 -13.99
C PRO A 58 -5.74 16.51 -15.04
N HIS A 59 -4.72 17.36 -15.23
CA HIS A 59 -4.74 18.43 -16.25
C HIS A 59 -4.88 17.88 -17.68
N ALA A 60 -4.41 16.66 -17.95
CA ALA A 60 -4.66 15.93 -19.20
C ALA A 60 -6.16 15.69 -19.46
N PHE A 61 -6.94 15.50 -18.40
CA PHE A 61 -8.36 15.14 -18.46
C PHE A 61 -9.28 16.34 -18.29
N GLU A 62 -8.82 17.41 -17.66
CA GLU A 62 -9.55 18.68 -17.57
C GLU A 62 -9.64 19.38 -18.93
N THR A 63 -8.54 19.39 -19.70
CA THR A 63 -8.49 19.93 -21.07
C THR A 63 -9.13 19.00 -22.09
N ASN A 64 -9.12 17.68 -21.85
CA ASN A 64 -9.78 16.68 -22.69
C ASN A 64 -10.87 15.90 -21.93
N ARG A 65 -11.96 16.56 -21.50
CA ARG A 65 -13.11 15.90 -20.81
C ARG A 65 -13.76 14.72 -21.58
N GLY A 66 -13.42 14.52 -22.84
CA GLY A 66 -13.85 13.40 -23.68
C GLY A 66 -12.78 12.34 -23.95
N LEU A 67 -11.55 12.47 -23.45
CA LEU A 67 -10.40 11.66 -23.85
C LEU A 67 -10.61 10.15 -23.69
N PHE A 68 -11.08 9.75 -22.52
CA PHE A 68 -11.33 8.34 -22.26
C PHE A 68 -12.48 7.82 -23.10
N LYS A 69 -13.54 8.62 -23.27
CA LYS A 69 -14.61 8.29 -24.21
C LYS A 69 -14.09 8.21 -25.64
N LYS A 70 -13.13 9.05 -26.05
CA LYS A 70 -12.49 9.05 -27.36
C LYS A 70 -11.60 7.82 -27.53
N LEU A 71 -10.80 7.44 -26.53
CA LEU A 71 -9.97 6.23 -26.55
C LEU A 71 -10.85 4.97 -26.62
N ILE A 72 -11.86 4.86 -25.75
CA ILE A 72 -12.80 3.74 -25.78
C ILE A 72 -13.59 3.72 -27.09
N LYS A 73 -14.09 4.87 -27.57
CA LYS A 73 -14.75 4.97 -28.87
C LYS A 73 -13.81 4.55 -30.00
N TYR A 74 -12.58 5.04 -30.00
CA TYR A 74 -11.56 4.72 -30.98
C TYR A 74 -11.26 3.22 -31.00
N LEU A 75 -11.08 2.59 -29.85
CA LEU A 75 -10.86 1.15 -29.75
C LEU A 75 -12.09 0.34 -30.18
N HIS A 76 -13.30 0.81 -29.86
CA HIS A 76 -14.54 0.18 -30.35
C HIS A 76 -14.71 0.33 -31.87
N THR A 77 -14.29 1.46 -32.45
CA THR A 77 -14.33 1.72 -33.90
C THR A 77 -13.21 0.99 -34.64
N ASN A 78 -12.04 0.80 -34.02
CA ASN A 78 -10.86 0.18 -34.61
C ASN A 78 -10.60 -1.20 -33.98
N LYS A 79 -11.47 -2.16 -34.30
CA LYS A 79 -11.47 -3.51 -33.70
C LYS A 79 -10.14 -4.25 -33.84
N ASP A 80 -9.41 -4.05 -34.94
CA ASP A 80 -8.11 -4.70 -35.16
C ASP A 80 -7.04 -4.18 -34.19
N GLN A 81 -7.07 -2.88 -33.88
CA GLN A 81 -6.19 -2.33 -32.86
C GLN A 81 -6.54 -2.83 -31.47
N TYR A 82 -7.83 -2.90 -31.13
CA TYR A 82 -8.27 -3.48 -29.86
C TYR A 82 -7.87 -4.96 -29.74
N ARG A 83 -8.02 -5.76 -30.80
CA ARG A 83 -7.60 -7.17 -30.82
C ARG A 83 -6.09 -7.30 -30.69
N SER A 84 -5.31 -6.48 -31.40
CA SER A 84 -3.85 -6.42 -31.30
C SER A 84 -3.40 -6.12 -29.87
N LEU A 85 -4.02 -5.13 -29.24
CA LEU A 85 -3.76 -4.77 -27.84
C LEU A 85 -4.08 -5.91 -26.87
N LYS A 86 -5.22 -6.58 -27.06
CA LYS A 86 -5.60 -7.71 -26.21
C LYS A 86 -4.57 -8.85 -26.27
N HIS A 87 -3.96 -9.09 -27.43
CA HIS A 87 -2.90 -10.10 -27.57
C HIS A 87 -1.56 -9.67 -27.00
N MET A 88 -1.36 -8.37 -26.80
CA MET A 88 -0.13 -7.78 -26.30
C MET A 88 -0.12 -7.60 -24.78
N PHE A 89 -1.28 -7.43 -24.15
CA PHE A 89 -1.41 -7.27 -22.70
C PHE A 89 -1.31 -8.59 -21.94
N ARG A 90 -0.31 -9.39 -22.31
CA ARG A 90 0.10 -10.58 -21.60
C ARG A 90 1.61 -10.60 -21.48
N GLY A 91 2.10 -11.17 -20.40
CA GLY A 91 3.53 -11.23 -20.14
C GLY A 91 3.80 -11.76 -18.75
N ARG A 92 5.04 -11.55 -18.29
CA ARG A 92 5.47 -12.00 -16.98
C ARG A 92 6.05 -10.84 -16.18
N CYS A 93 5.64 -10.77 -14.93
CA CYS A 93 6.21 -9.88 -13.93
C CYS A 93 7.09 -10.67 -12.98
N ILE A 94 8.26 -10.11 -12.67
CA ILE A 94 9.22 -10.63 -11.69
C ILE A 94 9.42 -9.58 -10.60
N ILE A 95 9.01 -9.90 -9.39
CA ILE A 95 9.27 -9.09 -8.20
C ILE A 95 10.68 -9.41 -7.73
N SER A 96 11.57 -8.43 -7.76
CA SER A 96 13.02 -8.62 -7.60
C SER A 96 13.60 -8.06 -6.29
N GLY A 97 12.86 -7.21 -5.59
CA GLY A 97 13.32 -6.63 -4.33
C GLY A 97 12.42 -5.51 -3.80
N ILE A 98 12.87 -4.89 -2.72
CA ILE A 98 12.14 -3.87 -1.97
C ILE A 98 12.86 -2.54 -2.07
N GLY A 99 12.12 -1.49 -2.40
CA GLY A 99 12.59 -0.10 -2.34
C GLY A 99 11.73 0.72 -1.40
N PHE A 100 12.27 1.86 -0.96
CA PHE A 100 11.60 2.74 -0.01
C PHE A 100 12.08 4.19 -0.18
N HIS A 101 11.28 5.14 0.29
CA HIS A 101 11.62 6.56 0.25
C HIS A 101 11.13 7.30 1.49
N GLY A 102 11.90 8.30 1.93
CA GLY A 102 11.54 9.18 3.04
C GLY A 102 11.64 8.52 4.42
N GLY A 103 12.68 7.71 4.66
CA GLY A 103 12.95 7.04 5.94
C GLY A 103 14.29 6.28 5.93
N SER A 104 14.48 5.35 6.88
CA SER A 104 15.71 4.57 7.06
C SER A 104 15.59 3.13 6.54
N LYS A 105 16.73 2.55 6.14
CA LYS A 105 16.87 1.10 5.82
C LYS A 105 16.54 0.18 6.98
N THR A 106 16.75 0.65 8.21
CA THR A 106 16.51 -0.11 9.45
C THR A 106 15.08 -0.01 9.96
N ASN A 107 14.31 0.95 9.43
CA ASN A 107 12.92 1.17 9.82
C ASN A 107 12.06 1.54 8.61
N LEU A 108 11.64 0.50 7.89
CA LEU A 108 10.91 0.65 6.64
C LEU A 108 9.47 1.11 6.87
N ILE A 109 8.89 0.83 8.04
CA ILE A 109 7.54 1.30 8.41
C ILE A 109 7.51 2.83 8.54
N GLU A 110 8.65 3.44 8.88
CA GLU A 110 8.73 4.89 8.97
C GLU A 110 8.77 5.62 7.63
N CYS A 111 9.16 4.90 6.57
CA CYS A 111 9.26 5.46 5.24
C CYS A 111 7.92 6.02 4.75
N ALA A 112 7.98 7.10 3.97
CA ALA A 112 6.81 7.70 3.36
C ALA A 112 6.10 6.72 2.41
N VAL A 113 6.88 5.92 1.70
CA VAL A 113 6.42 4.86 0.81
C VAL A 113 7.42 3.69 0.78
N VAL A 114 6.91 2.46 0.70
CA VAL A 114 7.66 1.23 0.47
C VAL A 114 7.00 0.49 -0.68
N TRP A 115 7.81 -0.05 -1.59
CA TRP A 115 7.33 -0.76 -2.78
C TRP A 115 8.10 -2.05 -3.05
N ALA A 116 7.44 -2.98 -3.72
CA ALA A 116 8.09 -4.09 -4.40
C ALA A 116 8.45 -3.67 -5.84
N THR A 117 9.71 -3.86 -6.21
CA THR A 117 10.24 -3.53 -7.54
C THR A 117 9.87 -4.64 -8.51
N VAL A 118 9.31 -4.26 -9.66
CA VAL A 118 8.86 -5.21 -10.69
C VAL A 118 9.69 -5.05 -11.95
N VAL A 119 10.19 -6.17 -12.45
CA VAL A 119 10.84 -6.29 -13.75
C VAL A 119 9.92 -7.08 -14.68
N SER A 120 9.73 -6.59 -15.89
CA SER A 120 9.02 -7.29 -16.96
C SER A 120 9.54 -6.80 -18.30
N ASN A 121 9.88 -7.74 -19.18
CA ASN A 121 10.34 -7.43 -20.53
C ASN A 121 9.19 -6.87 -21.37
N GLU A 122 7.98 -7.37 -21.16
CA GLU A 122 6.78 -7.00 -21.92
C GLU A 122 6.27 -5.61 -21.54
N VAL A 123 6.53 -5.16 -20.30
CA VAL A 123 6.06 -3.85 -19.83
C VAL A 123 6.61 -2.71 -20.70
N HIS A 124 7.85 -2.78 -21.20
CA HIS A 124 8.38 -1.73 -22.06
C HIS A 124 7.59 -1.61 -23.37
N GLU A 125 7.33 -2.74 -24.05
CA GLU A 125 6.56 -2.76 -25.29
C GLU A 125 5.10 -2.29 -25.07
N ILE A 126 4.48 -2.77 -23.98
CA ILE A 126 3.12 -2.35 -23.57
C ILE A 126 3.05 -0.83 -23.41
N ARG A 127 4.07 -0.23 -22.76
CA ARG A 127 4.16 1.20 -22.56
C ARG A 127 4.26 1.94 -23.88
N GLU A 128 5.21 1.59 -24.74
CA GLU A 128 5.37 2.24 -26.05
C GLU A 128 4.08 2.19 -26.90
N ARG A 129 3.38 1.06 -26.87
CA ARG A 129 2.17 0.86 -27.66
C ARG A 129 1.00 1.67 -27.13
N ILE A 130 0.83 1.71 -25.82
CA ILE A 130 -0.16 2.59 -25.18
C ILE A 130 0.19 4.05 -25.46
N HIS A 131 1.46 4.43 -25.35
CA HIS A 131 1.94 5.77 -25.69
C HIS A 131 1.54 6.18 -27.11
N ASN A 132 1.82 5.33 -28.09
CA ASN A 132 1.46 5.57 -29.49
C ASN A 132 -0.06 5.69 -29.69
N LEU A 133 -0.86 4.84 -29.03
CA LEU A 133 -2.32 4.93 -29.08
C LEU A 133 -2.86 6.22 -28.48
N LEU A 134 -2.25 6.68 -27.38
CA LEU A 134 -2.61 7.94 -26.76
C LEU A 134 -2.26 9.10 -27.70
N GLY A 135 -1.09 9.06 -28.35
CA GLY A 135 -0.72 10.02 -29.40
C GLY A 135 -1.70 10.04 -30.57
N PHE A 136 -2.11 8.88 -31.10
CA PHE A 136 -3.14 8.78 -32.15
C PHE A 136 -4.51 9.30 -31.70
N ALA A 137 -4.81 9.24 -30.40
CA ALA A 137 -6.02 9.83 -29.81
C ALA A 137 -5.91 11.35 -29.58
N GLY A 138 -4.77 11.97 -29.93
CA GLY A 138 -4.50 13.40 -29.78
C GLY A 138 -4.11 13.79 -28.34
N ILE A 139 -3.40 12.91 -27.63
CA ILE A 139 -2.92 13.16 -26.27
C ILE A 139 -1.44 13.51 -26.32
N ASP A 140 -1.11 14.69 -25.82
CA ASP A 140 0.26 15.14 -25.76
C ASP A 140 1.08 14.39 -24.70
N ASN A 141 2.36 14.19 -24.99
CA ASN A 141 3.25 13.40 -24.14
C ASN A 141 3.43 13.99 -22.74
N GLU A 142 3.32 15.32 -22.59
CA GLU A 142 3.46 16.02 -21.30
C GLU A 142 2.37 15.65 -20.28
N HIS A 143 1.27 15.08 -20.76
CA HIS A 143 0.11 14.71 -19.96
C HIS A 143 0.18 13.29 -19.38
N PHE A 144 1.22 12.56 -19.75
CA PHE A 144 1.36 11.15 -19.41
C PHE A 144 2.80 10.82 -19.02
N ASN A 145 2.98 10.29 -17.80
CA ASN A 145 4.30 9.90 -17.30
C ASN A 145 4.34 8.41 -16.95
N PHE A 146 5.21 7.66 -17.61
CA PHE A 146 5.58 6.33 -17.14
C PHE A 146 6.37 6.44 -15.83
N THR A 147 6.10 5.53 -14.91
CA THR A 147 6.88 5.35 -13.67
C THR A 147 7.61 4.03 -13.74
N ASP A 148 8.67 3.82 -12.97
CA ASP A 148 9.25 2.48 -12.85
C ASP A 148 8.17 1.48 -12.40
N PRO A 149 8.10 0.27 -12.99
CA PRO A 149 7.10 -0.72 -12.62
C PRO A 149 7.29 -1.15 -11.15
N HIS A 150 6.23 -1.03 -10.36
CA HIS A 150 6.30 -1.31 -8.92
C HIS A 150 4.92 -1.66 -8.38
N ILE A 151 4.91 -2.31 -7.22
CA ILE A 151 3.72 -2.53 -6.40
C ILE A 151 3.92 -1.75 -5.11
N THR A 152 3.08 -0.75 -4.84
CA THR A 152 3.11 -0.06 -3.53
C THR A 152 2.67 -1.03 -2.45
N LEU A 153 3.50 -1.19 -1.41
CA LEU A 153 3.24 -2.05 -0.26
C LEU A 153 2.75 -1.24 0.96
N ILE A 154 3.41 -0.11 1.22
CA ILE A 154 3.16 0.74 2.39
C ILE A 154 3.17 2.20 1.92
N THR A 155 2.20 3.00 2.35
CA THR A 155 2.22 4.46 2.17
C THR A 155 1.60 5.20 3.36
N LYS A 156 2.18 6.36 3.72
CA LYS A 156 1.68 7.26 4.77
C LYS A 156 0.89 8.47 4.25
N LYS A 157 1.15 8.92 3.01
CA LYS A 157 0.58 10.15 2.44
C LYS A 157 0.04 9.95 1.01
N GLY A 158 -0.24 8.71 0.61
CA GLY A 158 -0.61 8.35 -0.76
C GLY A 158 0.61 7.97 -1.61
N ASP A 159 0.37 7.52 -2.84
CA ASP A 159 1.47 7.11 -3.72
C ASP A 159 2.33 8.31 -4.12
N LEU A 160 3.66 8.10 -4.10
CA LEU A 160 4.62 9.07 -4.60
C LEU A 160 5.01 8.71 -6.04
N HIS A 161 4.35 9.39 -6.97
CA HIS A 161 4.65 9.31 -8.39
C HIS A 161 5.72 10.35 -8.76
N GLY A 162 6.62 10.01 -9.69
CA GLY A 162 7.72 10.90 -10.13
C GLY A 162 9.05 10.73 -9.40
N ILE A 163 9.16 9.78 -8.48
CA ILE A 163 10.45 9.31 -7.95
C ILE A 163 10.86 7.99 -8.61
N PRO A 164 12.16 7.76 -8.88
CA PRO A 164 12.68 6.46 -9.27
C PRO A 164 12.34 5.40 -8.22
N LYS A 165 12.07 4.16 -8.66
CA LYS A 165 11.69 3.05 -7.78
C LYS A 165 12.58 1.82 -7.94
N PRO A 166 13.91 1.96 -7.73
CA PRO A 166 14.82 0.81 -7.77
C PRO A 166 14.60 -0.11 -6.56
N ALA A 167 15.05 -1.36 -6.70
CA ALA A 167 15.24 -2.24 -5.55
C ALA A 167 16.43 -1.76 -4.72
N MET A 168 16.23 -1.60 -3.41
CA MET A 168 17.26 -1.20 -2.45
C MET A 168 17.68 -2.35 -1.52
N LEU A 169 16.79 -3.33 -1.33
CA LEU A 169 17.00 -4.54 -0.55
C LEU A 169 16.52 -5.75 -1.37
N HIS A 170 17.21 -6.87 -1.25
CA HIS A 170 16.81 -8.13 -1.89
C HIS A 170 15.56 -8.70 -1.22
N LEU A 171 14.76 -9.45 -1.99
CA LEU A 171 13.55 -10.10 -1.46
C LEU A 171 13.87 -11.13 -0.36
N ASN A 172 15.01 -11.81 -0.48
CA ASN A 172 15.49 -12.80 0.49
C ASN A 172 15.85 -12.19 1.86
N ALA A 173 15.92 -10.86 1.93
CA ALA A 173 16.03 -10.16 3.20
C ALA A 173 14.71 -10.21 3.98
N PHE A 174 13.59 -10.69 3.42
CA PHE A 174 12.29 -10.73 4.10
C PHE A 174 11.58 -12.07 3.97
N LEU A 175 11.73 -12.73 2.82
CA LEU A 175 11.14 -14.04 2.53
C LEU A 175 12.25 -15.06 2.28
N ASP A 176 11.94 -16.35 2.32
CA ASP A 176 12.88 -17.40 1.87
C ASP A 176 12.80 -17.57 0.33
N GLU A 177 12.77 -16.44 -0.38
CA GLU A 177 12.59 -16.39 -1.83
C GLU A 177 13.47 -15.29 -2.42
N ASN A 178 14.13 -15.58 -3.55
CA ASN A 178 14.93 -14.58 -4.28
C ASN A 178 14.08 -13.73 -5.24
N HIS A 179 12.93 -14.25 -5.68
CA HIS A 179 12.00 -13.57 -6.57
C HIS A 179 10.60 -14.17 -6.46
N ILE A 180 9.57 -13.36 -6.73
CA ILE A 180 8.19 -13.83 -6.92
C ILE A 180 7.78 -13.54 -8.36
N THR A 181 7.28 -14.55 -9.08
CA THR A 181 6.84 -14.39 -10.47
C THR A 181 5.35 -14.56 -10.63
N PHE A 182 4.75 -13.82 -11.57
CA PHE A 182 3.42 -14.13 -12.07
C PHE A 182 3.27 -13.75 -13.53
N ASP A 183 2.46 -14.53 -14.23
CA ASP A 183 2.00 -14.19 -15.57
C ASP A 183 0.76 -13.30 -15.45
N PHE A 184 0.61 -12.35 -16.38
CA PHE A 184 -0.56 -11.51 -16.51
C PHE A 184 -1.15 -11.64 -17.91
N THR A 185 -2.46 -11.45 -18.03
CA THR A 185 -3.19 -11.37 -19.31
C THR A 185 -4.11 -10.15 -19.38
N THR A 186 -3.96 -9.23 -18.42
CA THR A 186 -4.84 -8.06 -18.28
C THR A 186 -4.04 -6.82 -17.87
N VAL A 187 -4.36 -5.71 -18.51
CA VAL A 187 -3.94 -4.35 -18.13
C VAL A 187 -5.19 -3.52 -17.88
N ASN A 188 -5.23 -2.81 -16.77
CA ASN A 188 -6.34 -1.97 -16.36
C ASN A 188 -6.01 -0.49 -16.53
N PHE A 189 -7.05 0.28 -16.82
CA PHE A 189 -7.06 1.73 -16.67
C PHE A 189 -7.93 2.06 -15.47
N GLU A 190 -7.31 2.53 -14.40
CA GLU A 190 -7.98 2.87 -13.15
C GLU A 190 -8.14 4.38 -13.03
N LYS A 191 -9.24 4.80 -12.40
CA LYS A 191 -9.46 6.15 -11.91
C LYS A 191 -9.47 6.07 -10.40
N GLU A 192 -8.87 7.03 -9.70
CA GLU A 192 -9.05 7.18 -8.24
C GLU A 192 -8.88 5.84 -7.48
N MET A 193 -7.64 5.39 -7.25
CA MET A 193 -7.27 4.24 -6.41
C MET A 193 -8.23 3.03 -6.49
N GLY A 194 -8.13 2.23 -7.56
CA GLY A 194 -8.80 0.92 -7.67
C GLY A 194 -10.11 0.90 -8.47
N ARG A 195 -10.70 2.05 -8.83
CA ARG A 195 -11.87 2.04 -9.73
C ARG A 195 -11.44 1.79 -11.17
N VAL A 196 -11.51 0.53 -11.60
CA VAL A 196 -11.28 0.13 -12.99
C VAL A 196 -12.32 0.80 -13.90
N VAL A 197 -11.83 1.57 -14.87
CA VAL A 197 -12.64 2.26 -15.89
C VAL A 197 -12.67 1.46 -17.19
N CYS A 198 -11.57 0.79 -17.52
CA CYS A 198 -11.49 -0.17 -18.60
C CYS A 198 -10.44 -1.24 -18.27
N ALA A 199 -10.71 -2.46 -18.70
CA ALA A 199 -9.77 -3.57 -18.66
C ALA A 199 -9.48 -4.01 -20.09
N PHE A 200 -8.21 -4.23 -20.39
CA PHE A 200 -7.74 -4.78 -21.64
C PHE A 200 -7.14 -6.15 -21.38
N GLY A 201 -7.84 -7.21 -21.75
CA GLY A 201 -7.44 -8.57 -21.43
C GLY A 201 -8.58 -9.42 -20.91
N ASP A 202 -8.25 -10.45 -20.13
CA ASP A 202 -9.24 -11.32 -19.52
C ASP A 202 -9.92 -10.65 -18.32
N ALA A 203 -11.24 -10.77 -18.25
CA ALA A 203 -12.01 -10.29 -17.11
C ALA A 203 -11.90 -11.30 -15.95
N GLY A 204 -11.60 -10.84 -14.73
CA GLY A 204 -11.65 -11.68 -13.53
C GLY A 204 -10.51 -11.53 -12.53
N ILE A 205 -9.45 -10.77 -12.86
CA ILE A 205 -8.35 -10.46 -11.92
C ILE A 205 -8.52 -9.03 -11.42
N ASP A 206 -8.78 -8.87 -10.12
CA ASP A 206 -9.11 -7.59 -9.48
C ASP A 206 -8.06 -7.12 -8.46
N GLY A 207 -6.91 -7.80 -8.37
CA GLY A 207 -5.83 -7.42 -7.44
C GLY A 207 -6.12 -7.75 -5.97
N LYS A 208 -7.28 -8.31 -5.64
CA LYS A 208 -7.67 -8.57 -4.25
C LYS A 208 -6.99 -9.82 -3.68
N PRO A 209 -6.48 -9.75 -2.44
CA PRO A 209 -6.04 -10.93 -1.73
C PRO A 209 -7.23 -11.83 -1.37
N SER A 210 -6.95 -13.07 -0.98
CA SER A 210 -8.01 -14.01 -0.57
C SER A 210 -8.64 -13.61 0.78
N ASP A 211 -9.85 -14.11 1.09
CA ASP A 211 -10.47 -13.92 2.41
C ASP A 211 -9.63 -14.48 3.57
N LYS A 212 -8.66 -15.35 3.26
CA LYS A 212 -7.65 -15.80 4.22
C LYS A 212 -6.89 -14.61 4.77
N PHE A 213 -6.59 -13.61 3.95
CA PHE A 213 -5.98 -12.35 4.38
C PHE A 213 -6.89 -11.57 5.32
N THR A 214 -8.16 -11.35 5.00
CA THR A 214 -9.08 -10.62 5.92
C THR A 214 -9.19 -11.32 7.29
N LYS A 215 -9.26 -12.66 7.30
CA LYS A 215 -9.24 -13.46 8.55
C LYS A 215 -7.88 -13.38 9.24
N PHE A 216 -6.79 -13.35 8.48
CA PHE A 216 -5.43 -13.20 8.98
C PHE A 216 -5.16 -11.80 9.54
N VAL A 217 -5.51 -10.72 8.85
CA VAL A 217 -5.49 -9.33 9.33
C VAL A 217 -6.30 -9.19 10.62
N LYS A 218 -7.50 -9.79 10.69
CA LYS A 218 -8.30 -9.82 11.92
C LYS A 218 -7.59 -10.59 13.04
N LYS A 219 -6.89 -11.68 12.74
CA LYS A 219 -6.09 -12.45 13.69
C LYS A 219 -4.82 -11.70 14.12
N MET A 220 -4.21 -10.94 13.23
CA MET A 220 -3.07 -10.06 13.49
C MET A 220 -3.49 -8.88 14.35
N ARG A 221 -4.57 -8.16 14.03
CA ARG A 221 -5.15 -7.13 14.92
C ARG A 221 -5.50 -7.66 16.33
N LYS A 222 -5.80 -8.96 16.45
CA LYS A 222 -6.02 -9.64 17.73
C LYS A 222 -4.72 -10.06 18.44
N LYS A 223 -3.66 -10.43 17.72
CA LYS A 223 -2.30 -10.67 18.24
C LYS A 223 -1.57 -9.35 18.57
N MET A 224 -1.93 -8.24 17.93
CA MET A 224 -1.56 -6.85 18.24
C MET A 224 -2.27 -6.37 19.50
N SER A 225 -2.41 -7.23 20.52
CA SER A 225 -3.25 -6.98 21.68
C SER A 225 -2.76 -5.78 22.46
N LYS A 226 -3.49 -4.68 22.26
CA LYS A 226 -3.83 -3.63 23.23
C LYS A 226 -2.62 -3.14 24.02
N ASP A 227 -2.00 -2.08 23.53
CA ASP A 227 -1.71 -0.99 24.45
C ASP A 227 -3.08 -0.48 24.94
N PRO A 228 -3.46 -0.72 26.20
CA PRO A 228 -4.60 -0.04 26.78
C PRO A 228 -4.40 1.47 26.63
N VAL A 229 -5.34 2.14 25.95
CA VAL A 229 -5.38 3.59 25.90
C VAL A 229 -5.81 4.06 27.29
N TYR A 230 -4.84 4.53 28.06
CA TYR A 230 -5.11 5.02 29.40
C TYR A 230 -5.53 6.50 29.40
N ASN A 231 -6.60 6.83 30.12
CA ASN A 231 -7.03 8.20 30.36
C ASN A 231 -6.32 8.80 31.58
N TRP A 232 -5.12 9.30 31.36
CA TRP A 232 -4.32 9.92 32.43
C TRP A 232 -4.93 11.18 33.03
N GLY A 233 -5.81 11.87 32.30
CA GLY A 233 -6.37 13.17 32.71
C GLY A 233 -7.10 13.12 34.05
N ASN A 234 -7.79 12.02 34.34
CA ASN A 234 -8.48 11.83 35.61
C ASN A 234 -7.50 11.62 36.76
N LEU A 235 -6.42 10.87 36.54
CA LEU A 235 -5.37 10.65 37.54
C LEU A 235 -4.67 11.96 37.92
N PHE A 236 -4.33 12.80 36.94
CA PHE A 236 -3.68 14.10 37.18
C PHE A 236 -4.59 15.14 37.85
N ARG A 237 -5.91 14.92 37.85
CA ARG A 237 -6.91 15.80 38.50
C ARG A 237 -7.40 15.25 39.84
N HIS A 238 -7.09 13.99 40.16
CA HIS A 238 -7.59 13.34 41.38
C HIS A 238 -6.90 13.90 42.63
N PRO A 239 -7.62 14.43 43.64
CA PRO A 239 -7.03 15.06 44.82
C PRO A 239 -6.01 14.17 45.55
N THR A 240 -6.31 12.87 45.66
CA THR A 240 -5.50 11.89 46.40
C THR A 240 -4.24 11.46 45.64
N TYR A 241 -4.32 11.29 44.32
CA TYR A 241 -3.27 10.63 43.53
C TYR A 241 -2.48 11.59 42.65
N ARG A 242 -2.86 12.88 42.58
CA ARG A 242 -2.20 13.88 41.74
C ARG A 242 -0.71 14.02 42.03
N ALA A 243 -0.30 13.97 43.30
CA ALA A 243 1.10 14.10 43.69
C ALA A 243 1.97 12.93 43.18
N GLU A 244 1.37 11.76 42.98
CA GLU A 244 2.05 10.54 42.52
C GLU A 244 1.75 10.17 41.07
N ALA A 245 0.93 10.97 40.37
CA ALA A 245 0.41 10.63 39.05
C ALA A 245 1.52 10.35 38.01
N LEU A 246 2.65 11.05 38.09
CA LEU A 246 3.82 10.81 37.23
C LEU A 246 4.45 9.44 37.53
N LYS A 247 4.68 9.13 38.79
CA LYS A 247 5.28 7.86 39.23
C LYS A 247 4.38 6.67 38.89
N ILE A 248 3.07 6.81 39.07
CA ILE A 248 2.05 5.82 38.70
C ILE A 248 2.05 5.61 37.18
N LYS A 249 2.11 6.69 36.40
CA LYS A 249 2.18 6.62 34.94
C LYS A 249 3.45 5.91 34.48
N GLU A 250 4.61 6.28 35.02
CA GLU A 250 5.89 5.63 34.72
C GLU A 250 5.83 4.14 35.01
N LEU A 251 5.37 3.76 36.20
CA LEU A 251 5.22 2.36 36.64
C LEU A 251 4.29 1.55 35.73
N VAL A 252 3.13 2.10 35.35
CA VAL A 252 2.17 1.41 34.47
C VAL A 252 2.72 1.30 33.03
N MET A 253 3.48 2.30 32.56
CA MET A 253 4.09 2.28 31.23
C MET A 253 5.30 1.34 31.15
N SER A 254 6.06 1.17 32.23
CA SER A 254 7.25 0.29 32.27
C SER A 254 6.92 -1.16 32.60
N GLU A 255 5.96 -1.41 33.50
CA GLU A 255 5.69 -2.75 34.04
C GLU A 255 4.25 -3.24 33.80
N GLY A 256 3.41 -2.42 33.18
CA GLY A 256 2.00 -2.72 32.89
C GLY A 256 1.07 -2.50 34.09
N ILE A 257 -0.25 -2.42 33.87
CA ILE A 257 -1.24 -2.09 34.93
C ILE A 257 -1.30 -3.08 36.10
N GLY A 258 -0.79 -4.30 35.93
CA GLY A 258 -0.68 -5.28 37.02
C GLY A 258 0.31 -4.88 38.11
N SER A 259 1.28 -4.01 37.80
CA SER A 259 2.28 -3.49 38.75
C SER A 259 1.65 -2.66 39.87
N LEU A 260 0.48 -2.06 39.63
CA LEU A 260 -0.27 -1.31 40.66
C LEU A 260 -0.56 -2.17 41.89
N PHE A 261 -0.93 -3.44 41.70
CA PHE A 261 -1.27 -4.35 42.79
C PHE A 261 -0.07 -4.73 43.65
N LYS A 262 1.15 -4.63 43.10
CA LYS A 262 2.40 -4.88 43.82
C LYS A 262 2.85 -3.65 44.63
N ASN A 263 2.52 -2.45 44.18
CA ASN A 263 3.07 -1.20 44.70
C ASN A 263 2.09 -0.37 45.55
N TYR A 264 0.78 -0.51 45.32
CA TYR A 264 -0.25 0.33 45.95
C TYR A 264 -1.26 -0.47 46.80
N GLY A 265 -1.09 -1.80 46.93
CA GLY A 265 -2.07 -2.64 47.60
C GLY A 265 -3.39 -2.76 46.82
N LYS A 266 -4.21 -3.74 47.18
CA LYS A 266 -5.34 -4.19 46.34
C LYS A 266 -6.39 -3.10 46.08
N ASP A 267 -6.77 -2.35 47.11
CA ASP A 267 -7.88 -1.41 47.04
C ASP A 267 -7.49 -0.11 46.32
N GLN A 268 -6.31 0.44 46.63
CA GLN A 268 -5.81 1.62 45.90
C GLN A 268 -5.47 1.28 44.44
N ALA A 269 -4.89 0.09 44.18
CA ALA A 269 -4.63 -0.35 42.80
C ALA A 269 -5.91 -0.44 41.95
N LEU A 270 -7.03 -0.90 42.54
CA LEU A 270 -8.33 -0.94 41.87
C LEU A 270 -8.89 0.46 41.60
N GLU A 271 -8.73 1.39 42.54
CA GLU A 271 -9.17 2.78 42.40
C GLU A 271 -8.37 3.51 41.31
N ILE A 272 -7.03 3.42 41.35
CA ILE A 272 -6.13 3.99 40.35
C ILE A 272 -6.43 3.40 38.97
N LYS A 273 -6.64 2.08 38.88
CA LYS A 273 -7.03 1.41 37.64
C LYS A 273 -8.32 2.00 37.06
N LYS A 274 -9.36 2.21 37.87
CA LYS A 274 -10.62 2.84 37.43
C LYS A 274 -10.44 4.27 36.93
N LEU A 275 -9.46 5.02 37.46
CA LEU A 275 -9.20 6.38 37.00
C LEU A 275 -8.56 6.42 35.61
N ILE A 276 -7.75 5.42 35.27
CA ILE A 276 -6.93 5.42 34.04
C ILE A 276 -7.46 4.51 32.93
N THR A 277 -8.40 3.59 33.19
CA THR A 277 -9.06 2.77 32.17
C THR A 277 -10.44 3.29 31.83
#